data_AF-A0A2V8UU01-F1
#
_entry.id   AF-A0A2V8UU01-F1
#
_cell.length_a   1.000
_cell.length_b   1.000
_cell.length_c   1.000
_cell.angle_alpha   90.00
_cell.angle_beta   90.00
_cell.angle_gamma   90.00
#
_symmetry.space_group_name_H-M   'P 1'
#
loop_
_entity.id
_entity.type
_entity.pdbx_description
1 polymer ?
#
loop_
_entity_poly.entity_id
_entity_poly.type
_entity_poly.pdbx_seq_one_letter_code
_entity_poly.pdbx_strand_id
1 'polypeptide(L)'
;VTVFFLKDINPRKPNRWLALPRVHTHALNEMTPEARSALWSAAIEKARSLWGDQWGLAVNGDERRTQCHAHIHIGKLLDTAENPAFVEVDSPAGISIPTDGAGFWVHPVSNKLHVHSGEQVTEFVLMR
;
A
#
# COMPACT_ATOMS: atom_id res chain seq x y z
N VAL A 1 0.74 10.84 12.33
CA VAL A 1 0.38 11.66 11.15
C VAL A 1 -1.13 11.64 10.98
N THR A 2 -1.75 12.73 10.55
CA THR A 2 -3.19 12.72 10.20
C THR A 2 -3.36 12.12 8.82
N VAL A 3 -4.18 11.07 8.68
CA VAL A 3 -4.43 10.36 7.42
C VAL A 3 -5.79 10.78 6.87
N PHE A 4 -5.90 10.96 5.55
CA PHE A 4 -7.18 11.12 4.88
C PHE A 4 -7.34 10.07 3.79
N PHE A 5 -8.60 9.68 3.55
CA PHE A 5 -8.96 8.65 2.59
C PHE A 5 -9.77 9.26 1.44
N LEU A 6 -9.45 8.83 0.22
CA LEU A 6 -10.21 9.18 -0.98
C LEU A 6 -10.56 7.92 -1.75
N LYS A 7 -11.68 7.94 -2.47
CA LYS A 7 -11.90 6.97 -3.54
C LYS A 7 -11.02 7.33 -4.73
N ASP A 8 -10.46 6.32 -5.39
CA ASP A 8 -9.81 6.52 -6.69
C ASP A 8 -10.91 6.93 -7.69
N ILE A 9 -10.68 8.04 -8.38
CA ILE A 9 -11.65 8.59 -9.33
C ILE A 9 -11.61 7.86 -10.68
N ASN A 10 -10.61 7.01 -10.92
CA ASN A 10 -10.49 6.27 -12.16
C ASN A 10 -11.69 5.30 -12.31
N PRO A 11 -12.54 5.46 -13.32
CA PRO A 11 -13.75 4.65 -13.48
C PRO A 11 -13.45 3.17 -13.78
N ARG A 12 -12.21 2.84 -14.15
CA ARG A 12 -11.73 1.45 -14.33
C ARG A 12 -11.25 0.81 -13.03
N LYS A 13 -11.36 1.51 -11.90
CA LYS A 13 -10.95 1.05 -10.56
C LYS A 13 -12.03 1.38 -9.51
N PRO A 14 -13.33 1.11 -9.74
CA PRO A 14 -14.44 1.64 -8.92
C PRO A 14 -14.39 1.30 -7.43
N ASN A 15 -13.67 0.25 -7.05
CA ASN A 15 -13.57 -0.20 -5.67
C ASN A 15 -12.25 0.22 -4.98
N ARG A 16 -11.42 1.02 -5.65
CA ARG A 16 -10.10 1.43 -5.15
C ARG A 16 -10.20 2.64 -4.24
N TRP A 17 -9.46 2.59 -3.15
CA TRP A 17 -9.27 3.72 -2.23
C TRP A 17 -7.80 4.12 -2.18
N LEU A 18 -7.55 5.32 -1.71
CA LEU A 18 -6.22 5.87 -1.45
C LEU A 18 -6.17 6.33 0.01
N ALA A 19 -5.10 5.98 0.72
CA ALA A 19 -4.71 6.62 1.98
C ALA A 19 -3.56 7.58 1.73
N LEU A 20 -3.68 8.80 2.25
CA LEU A 20 -2.69 9.86 2.08
C LEU A 20 -2.38 10.53 3.42
N PRO A 21 -1.11 10.91 3.68
CA PRO A 21 -0.80 11.80 4.79
C PRO A 21 -1.35 13.21 4.52
N ARG A 22 -1.83 13.91 5.54
CA ARG A 22 -2.25 15.33 5.39
C ARG A 22 -1.09 16.26 5.01
N VAL A 23 0.11 15.96 5.49
CA VAL A 23 1.32 16.68 5.13
C VAL A 23 1.75 16.21 3.75
N HIS A 24 1.98 17.16 2.84
CA HIS A 24 2.47 16.85 1.52
C HIS A 24 3.92 16.36 1.58
N THR A 25 4.12 15.07 1.37
CA THR A 25 5.44 14.42 1.21
C THR A 25 5.48 13.73 -0.15
N HIS A 26 6.64 13.74 -0.82
CA HIS A 26 6.75 13.17 -2.15
C HIS A 26 6.84 11.65 -2.14
N ALA A 27 7.58 11.12 -1.18
CA ALA A 27 7.81 9.70 -1.03
C ALA A 27 7.64 9.26 0.42
N LEU A 28 7.36 7.96 0.62
CA LEU A 28 7.21 7.41 1.96
C LEU A 28 8.55 7.43 2.73
N ASN A 29 9.69 7.35 2.05
CA ASN A 29 11.02 7.36 2.69
C ASN A 29 11.36 8.72 3.34
N GLU A 30 10.71 9.81 2.91
CA GLU A 30 10.84 11.16 3.49
C GLU A 30 10.08 11.30 4.82
N MET A 31 9.16 10.38 5.13
CA MET A 31 8.40 10.37 6.37
C MET A 31 9.21 9.75 7.51
N THR A 32 8.97 10.20 8.75
CA THR A 32 9.52 9.53 9.93
C THR A 32 8.97 8.10 10.06
N PRO A 33 9.70 7.17 10.69
CA PRO A 33 9.22 5.80 10.91
C PRO A 33 7.83 5.73 11.57
N GLU A 34 7.56 6.61 12.54
CA GLU A 34 6.29 6.68 13.26
C GLU A 34 5.16 7.16 12.34
N ALA A 35 5.43 8.16 11.50
CA ALA A 35 4.46 8.65 10.53
C ALA A 35 4.13 7.58 9.48
N ARG A 36 5.13 6.83 9.01
CA ARG A 36 4.91 5.69 8.10
C ARG A 36 4.07 4.60 8.75
N SER A 37 4.43 4.18 9.96
CA SER A 37 3.73 3.14 10.70
C SER A 37 2.26 3.53 10.91
N ALA A 38 1.99 4.79 11.26
CA ALA A 38 0.64 5.31 11.40
C ALA A 38 -0.15 5.33 10.07
N LEU A 39 0.49 5.70 8.95
CA LEU A 39 -0.13 5.66 7.63
C LEU A 39 -0.48 4.23 7.20
N TRP A 40 0.45 3.28 7.38
CA TRP A 40 0.21 1.86 7.10
C TRP A 40 -0.89 1.27 7.96
N SER A 41 -0.87 1.56 9.26
CA SER A 41 -1.90 1.08 10.20
C SER A 41 -3.30 1.56 9.79
N ALA A 42 -3.44 2.86 9.47
CA ALA A 42 -4.70 3.43 9.01
C ALA A 42 -5.17 2.82 7.67
N ALA A 43 -4.24 2.58 6.73
CA ALA A 43 -4.56 1.92 5.47
C ALA A 43 -5.03 0.47 5.68
N ILE A 44 -4.37 -0.29 6.56
CA ILE A 44 -4.73 -1.67 6.91
C ILE A 44 -6.11 -1.71 7.57
N GLU A 45 -6.38 -0.84 8.55
CA GLU A 45 -7.69 -0.75 9.20
C GLU A 45 -8.79 -0.46 8.18
N LYS A 46 -8.55 0.50 7.27
CA LYS A 46 -9.49 0.80 6.20
C LYS A 46 -9.71 -0.39 5.28
N ALA A 47 -8.65 -1.09 4.90
CA ALA A 47 -8.73 -2.28 4.04
C ALA A 47 -9.53 -3.41 4.69
N ARG A 48 -9.25 -3.72 5.97
CA ARG A 48 -9.98 -4.73 6.74
C ARG A 48 -11.46 -4.41 6.87
N SER A 49 -11.80 -3.13 7.10
CA SER A 49 -13.19 -2.69 7.19
C SER A 49 -14.01 -2.93 5.90
N LEU A 50 -13.33 -3.06 4.75
CA LEU A 50 -13.96 -3.22 3.44
C LEU A 50 -13.95 -4.67 2.95
N TRP A 51 -12.89 -5.43 3.23
CA TRP A 51 -12.65 -6.75 2.63
C TRP A 51 -12.24 -7.86 3.61
N GLY A 52 -12.29 -7.63 4.92
CA GLY A 52 -11.88 -8.63 5.92
C GLY A 52 -10.39 -8.92 5.80
N ASP A 53 -10.02 -10.14 5.40
CA ASP A 53 -8.64 -10.53 5.13
C ASP A 53 -8.30 -10.58 3.63
N GLN A 54 -9.25 -10.30 2.73
CA GLN A 54 -9.03 -10.36 1.28
C GLN A 54 -8.57 -9.01 0.69
N TRP A 55 -7.68 -8.30 1.38
CA TRP A 55 -7.20 -6.99 0.93
C TRP A 55 -5.74 -7.01 0.52
N GLY A 56 -5.37 -6.04 -0.31
CA GLY A 56 -3.99 -5.68 -0.55
C GLY A 56 -3.81 -4.16 -0.51
N LEU A 57 -2.59 -3.76 -0.21
CA LEU A 57 -2.12 -2.39 -0.21
C LEU A 57 -0.94 -2.27 -1.16
N ALA A 58 -0.89 -1.22 -1.98
CA ALA A 58 0.18 -1.07 -2.98
C ALA A 58 0.71 0.35 -3.03
N VAL A 59 2.01 0.48 -3.29
CA VAL A 59 2.71 1.73 -3.56
C VAL A 59 3.50 1.53 -4.85
N ASN A 60 3.15 2.28 -5.90
CA ASN A 60 3.86 2.22 -7.16
C ASN A 60 5.25 2.84 -7.01
N GLY A 61 6.22 2.32 -7.77
CA GLY A 61 7.58 2.82 -7.78
C GLY A 61 7.72 4.17 -8.47
N ASP A 62 8.86 4.80 -8.27
CA ASP A 62 9.13 6.19 -8.66
C ASP A 62 9.03 6.41 -10.18
N GLU A 63 9.33 5.39 -11.00
CA GLU A 63 9.29 5.50 -12.47
C GLU A 63 7.86 5.49 -13.03
N ARG A 64 6.89 4.99 -12.25
CA ARG A 64 5.51 4.78 -12.70
C ARG A 64 4.48 5.53 -11.88
N ARG A 65 4.85 6.10 -10.73
CA ARG A 65 3.93 6.99 -10.00
C ARG A 65 3.61 8.21 -10.84
N THR A 66 2.32 8.53 -10.93
CA THR A 66 1.84 9.70 -11.68
C THR A 66 1.46 10.87 -10.77
N GLN A 67 1.42 10.64 -9.46
CA GLN A 67 1.06 11.64 -8.45
C GLN A 67 2.28 11.97 -7.59
N CYS A 68 2.45 13.25 -7.27
CA CYS A 68 3.58 13.75 -6.49
C CYS A 68 3.37 13.66 -4.97
N HIS A 69 2.18 13.30 -4.50
CA HIS A 69 1.89 13.14 -3.08
C HIS A 69 1.93 11.65 -2.74
N ALA A 70 2.72 11.26 -1.73
CA ALA A 70 2.76 9.92 -1.19
C ALA A 70 1.34 9.39 -0.89
N HIS A 71 1.04 8.20 -1.39
CA HIS A 71 -0.25 7.55 -1.19
C HIS A 71 -0.10 6.03 -1.21
N ILE A 72 -1.00 5.36 -0.49
CA ILE A 72 -1.15 3.92 -0.50
C ILE A 72 -2.44 3.60 -1.24
N HIS A 73 -2.36 2.79 -2.29
CA HIS A 73 -3.52 2.20 -2.94
C HIS A 73 -4.10 1.09 -2.07
N ILE A 74 -5.42 1.08 -1.89
CA ILE A 74 -6.13 0.13 -1.03
C ILE A 74 -7.23 -0.55 -1.84
N GLY A 75 -7.16 -1.88 -1.99
CA GLY A 75 -8.13 -2.63 -2.80
C GLY A 75 -8.32 -4.07 -2.32
N LYS A 76 -9.31 -4.75 -2.91
CA LYS A 76 -9.42 -6.21 -2.81
C LYS A 76 -8.23 -6.85 -3.53
N LEU A 77 -7.55 -7.81 -2.90
CA LEU A 77 -6.44 -8.53 -3.52
C LEU A 77 -6.97 -9.48 -4.62
N LEU A 78 -6.24 -9.62 -5.71
CA LEU A 78 -6.50 -10.67 -6.70
C LEU A 78 -5.99 -12.02 -6.18
N ASP A 79 -6.78 -13.08 -6.34
CA ASP A 79 -6.41 -14.42 -5.87
C ASP A 79 -5.12 -14.96 -6.51
N THR A 80 -4.69 -14.39 -7.64
CA THR A 80 -3.48 -14.76 -8.38
C THR A 80 -2.27 -13.86 -8.10
N ALA A 81 -2.39 -12.89 -7.18
CA ALA A 81 -1.34 -11.91 -6.94
C ALA A 81 -0.14 -12.47 -6.17
N GLU A 82 -0.41 -13.34 -5.19
CA GLU A 82 0.62 -13.87 -4.30
C GLU A 82 1.61 -14.76 -5.05
N ASN A 83 2.89 -14.56 -4.76
CA ASN A 83 3.99 -15.34 -5.30
C ASN A 83 5.06 -15.57 -4.21
N PRO A 84 6.05 -16.46 -4.42
CA PRO A 84 7.03 -16.81 -3.37
C PRO A 84 8.05 -15.71 -3.01
N ALA A 85 8.11 -14.59 -3.74
CA ALA A 85 9.09 -13.52 -3.53
C ALA A 85 8.54 -12.45 -2.57
N PHE A 86 8.50 -12.79 -1.28
CA PHE A 86 8.06 -11.87 -0.22
C PHE A 86 8.99 -11.86 0.99
N VAL A 87 8.90 -10.79 1.76
CA VAL A 87 9.41 -10.69 3.13
C VAL A 87 8.23 -10.73 4.07
N GLU A 88 8.30 -11.61 5.07
CA GLU A 88 7.30 -11.70 6.12
C GLU A 88 7.59 -10.67 7.22
N VAL A 89 6.57 -9.93 7.66
CA VAL A 89 6.67 -8.98 8.77
C VAL A 89 5.49 -9.12 9.74
N ASP A 90 5.76 -8.90 11.03
CA ASP A 90 4.75 -9.08 12.09
C ASP A 90 3.85 -7.85 12.29
N SER A 91 4.25 -6.69 11.78
CA SER A 91 3.52 -5.44 12.02
C SER A 91 3.75 -4.38 10.93
N PRO A 92 2.89 -3.35 10.86
CA PRO A 92 3.07 -2.22 9.95
C PRO A 92 4.43 -1.50 10.10
N ALA A 93 5.02 -1.53 11.30
CA ALA A 93 6.33 -0.94 11.56
C ALA A 93 7.48 -1.72 10.92
N GLY A 94 7.29 -3.01 10.62
CA GLY A 94 8.28 -3.86 9.96
C GLY A 94 8.33 -3.69 8.44
N ILE A 95 7.35 -3.00 7.83
CA ILE A 95 7.31 -2.78 6.38
C ILE A 95 8.47 -1.86 5.97
N SER A 96 9.48 -2.43 5.33
CA SER A 96 10.61 -1.68 4.77
C SER A 96 10.23 -1.02 3.45
N ILE A 97 10.77 0.18 3.21
CA ILE A 97 10.61 0.87 1.94
C ILE A 97 11.83 0.57 1.08
N PRO A 98 11.65 0.12 -0.17
CA PRO A 98 12.77 -0.06 -1.10
C PRO A 98 13.57 1.24 -1.28
N THR A 99 14.90 1.15 -1.18
CA THR A 99 15.80 2.32 -1.31
C THR A 99 16.14 2.66 -2.76
N ASP A 100 15.82 1.76 -3.69
CA ASP A 100 16.06 1.86 -5.12
C ASP A 100 14.90 2.51 -5.89
N GLY A 101 13.86 2.97 -5.17
CA GLY A 101 12.67 3.57 -5.77
C GLY A 101 11.70 2.55 -6.38
N ALA A 102 11.90 1.25 -6.14
CA ALA A 102 10.94 0.22 -6.54
C ALA A 102 9.61 0.36 -5.80
N GLY A 103 8.54 -0.05 -6.46
CA GLY A 103 7.24 -0.22 -5.83
C GLY A 103 7.21 -1.47 -4.96
N PHE A 104 6.21 -1.51 -4.09
CA PHE A 104 5.97 -2.66 -3.22
C PHE A 104 4.49 -2.75 -2.85
N TRP A 105 4.06 -3.93 -2.43
CA TRP A 105 2.70 -4.20 -2.00
C TRP A 105 2.65 -5.17 -0.83
N VAL A 106 1.55 -5.13 -0.09
CA VAL A 106 1.37 -5.80 1.20
C VAL A 106 -0.01 -6.43 1.27
N HIS A 107 -0.10 -7.64 1.81
CA HIS A 107 -1.37 -8.30 2.10
C HIS A 107 -1.27 -9.15 3.39
N PRO A 108 -2.40 -9.51 4.03
CA PRO A 108 -2.37 -10.34 5.21
C PRO A 108 -2.23 -11.82 4.82
N VAL A 109 -1.48 -12.57 5.63
CA VAL A 109 -1.47 -14.03 5.62
C VAL A 109 -1.48 -14.50 7.07
N SER A 110 -2.59 -15.12 7.48
CA SER A 110 -2.86 -15.44 8.89
C SER A 110 -2.69 -14.19 9.77
N ASN A 111 -1.76 -14.22 10.73
CA ASN A 111 -1.50 -13.10 11.67
C ASN A 111 -0.33 -12.21 11.23
N LYS A 112 0.17 -12.38 10.01
CA LYS A 112 1.36 -11.71 9.49
C LYS A 112 1.06 -10.95 8.22
N LEU A 113 2.04 -10.19 7.75
CA LEU A 113 2.00 -9.46 6.50
C LEU A 113 3.07 -9.99 5.56
N HIS A 114 2.70 -10.28 4.31
CA HIS A 114 3.64 -10.54 3.24
C HIS A 114 3.89 -9.23 2.49
N VAL A 115 5.16 -8.84 2.37
CA VAL A 115 5.62 -7.65 1.65
C VAL A 115 6.36 -8.09 0.40
N HIS A 116 5.88 -7.65 -0.76
CA HIS A 116 6.43 -7.96 -2.07
C HIS A 116 7.00 -6.70 -2.70
N SER A 117 8.17 -6.77 -3.32
CA SER A 117 8.89 -5.61 -3.88
C SER A 117 9.60 -5.95 -5.18
N GLY A 118 10.06 -4.91 -5.90
CA GLY A 118 10.89 -5.05 -7.11
C GLY A 118 10.17 -4.73 -8.42
N GLU A 119 8.87 -4.42 -8.36
CA GLU A 119 8.08 -3.98 -9.50
C GLU A 119 7.77 -2.48 -9.42
N GLN A 120 7.60 -1.83 -10.57
CA GLN A 120 7.24 -0.41 -10.61
C GLN A 120 5.72 -0.18 -10.56
N VAL A 121 4.90 -1.12 -11.03
CA VAL A 121 3.42 -1.01 -11.07
C VAL A 121 2.79 -2.07 -10.19
N THR A 122 2.72 -1.80 -8.89
CA THR A 122 2.24 -2.77 -7.90
C THR A 122 0.74 -2.70 -7.71
N GLU A 123 0.08 -1.61 -8.10
CA GLU A 123 -1.38 -1.48 -7.93
C GLU A 123 -2.22 -2.47 -8.76
N PHE A 124 -1.60 -3.23 -9.68
CA PHE A 124 -2.27 -4.24 -10.51
C PHE A 124 -2.56 -5.55 -9.79
N VAL A 125 -1.97 -5.78 -8.62
CA VAL A 125 -2.31 -6.91 -7.74
C VAL A 125 -3.69 -6.79 -7.10
N LEU A 126 -4.29 -5.62 -7.24
CA LEU A 126 -5.56 -5.26 -6.63
C LEU A 126 -6.65 -5.24 -7.70
N MET A 127 -7.82 -5.77 -7.36
CA MET A 127 -9.00 -5.84 -8.23
C MET A 127 -9.34 -4.45 -8.79
N ARG A 128 -9.71 -4.44 -10.07
CA ARG A 128 -10.20 -3.28 -10.80
C ARG A 128 -11.66 -3.05 -10.44
#